data_AF-A0A2V9Y5N6-F1
#
_entry.id   AF-A0A2V9Y5N6-F1
#
_cell.length_a   1.000
_cell.length_b   1.000
_cell.length_c   1.000
_cell.angle_alpha   90.00
_cell.angle_beta   90.00
_cell.angle_gamma   90.00
#
_symmetry.space_group_name_H-M   'P 1'
#
loop_
_entity.id
_entity.type
_entity.pdbx_description
1 polymer ?
#
loop_
_entity_poly.entity_id
_entity_poly.type
_entity_poly.pdbx_seq_one_letter_code
_entity_poly.pdbx_strand_id
1 'polypeptide(L)'
;MQFRQASQFPSCDHYLQYFLAPDMLKQRAQVWDAFCEICESKALATDGVTYGKGPLVFIGCVPAGGQGKYWSKQKTVFIHPMVALLYEKHTHRQQRMWERAKEKYHWFDWMPWEATVLHEIVHWARDVGGKPELYNNQEAGEVFEKKAFDRKISAGATFGEESECKYDPTPPWR
;
A
#
# COMPACT_ATOMS: atom_id res chain seq x y z
N MET A 1 -10.18 4.19 -5.71
CA MET A 1 -9.67 3.01 -5.05
C MET A 1 -10.85 2.20 -4.61
N GLN A 2 -10.86 0.91 -4.92
CA GLN A 2 -11.93 0.02 -4.49
C GLN A 2 -11.30 -1.10 -3.65
N PHE A 3 -12.04 -1.67 -2.72
CA PHE A 3 -11.54 -2.75 -1.88
C PHE A 3 -12.61 -3.81 -1.68
N ARG A 4 -12.40 -5.01 -2.26
CA ARG A 4 -13.43 -6.06 -2.28
C ARG A 4 -13.50 -6.89 -1.01
N GLN A 5 -12.44 -6.86 -0.20
CA GLN A 5 -12.30 -7.73 0.96
C GLN A 5 -12.57 -6.98 2.28
N ALA A 6 -13.38 -5.93 2.25
CA ALA A 6 -13.71 -5.10 3.42
C ALA A 6 -14.27 -5.90 4.60
N SER A 7 -15.07 -6.94 4.36
CA SER A 7 -15.58 -7.81 5.44
C SER A 7 -14.52 -8.72 6.06
N GLN A 8 -13.43 -9.01 5.33
CA GLN A 8 -12.32 -9.85 5.79
C GLN A 8 -11.22 -9.01 6.45
N PHE A 9 -11.02 -7.78 5.98
CA PHE A 9 -10.00 -6.84 6.43
C PHE A 9 -10.61 -5.44 6.66
N PRO A 10 -11.45 -5.29 7.70
CA PRO A 10 -12.19 -4.06 7.95
C PRO A 10 -11.29 -2.89 8.35
N SER A 11 -10.16 -3.13 9.02
CA SER A 11 -9.22 -2.06 9.37
C SER A 11 -8.47 -1.56 8.15
N CYS A 12 -8.04 -2.47 7.27
CA CYS A 12 -7.45 -2.13 5.97
C CYS A 12 -8.42 -1.26 5.17
N ASP A 13 -9.68 -1.67 5.04
CA ASP A 13 -10.70 -0.88 4.34
C ASP A 13 -10.86 0.52 4.93
N HIS A 14 -10.99 0.59 6.26
CA HIS A 14 -11.08 1.86 6.99
C HIS A 14 -9.85 2.75 6.72
N TYR A 15 -8.66 2.17 6.68
CA TYR A 15 -7.45 2.91 6.33
C TYR A 15 -7.52 3.53 4.93
N LEU A 16 -7.91 2.73 3.93
CA LEU A 16 -8.03 3.19 2.54
C LEU A 16 -9.09 4.28 2.37
N GLN A 17 -10.19 4.21 3.13
CA GLN A 17 -11.27 5.20 3.05
C GLN A 17 -10.89 6.54 3.69
N TYR A 18 -10.25 6.51 4.87
CA TYR A 18 -10.11 7.69 5.71
C TYR A 18 -8.66 8.19 5.81
N PHE A 19 -7.71 7.30 6.08
CA PHE A 19 -6.33 7.69 6.37
C PHE A 19 -5.48 7.88 5.11
N LEU A 20 -5.78 7.13 4.06
CA LEU A 20 -5.12 7.27 2.76
C LEU A 20 -5.78 8.33 1.88
N ALA A 21 -6.94 8.88 2.28
CA ALA A 21 -7.64 9.91 1.53
C ALA A 21 -6.73 11.11 1.24
N PRO A 22 -6.89 11.80 0.09
CA PRO A 22 -5.97 12.87 -0.33
C PRO A 22 -5.74 13.93 0.74
N ASP A 23 -6.78 14.34 1.46
CA ASP A 23 -6.67 15.42 2.45
C ASP A 23 -5.94 14.99 3.72
N MET A 24 -5.95 13.70 4.05
CA MET A 24 -5.14 13.15 5.15
C MET A 24 -3.68 12.95 4.71
N LEU A 25 -3.45 12.47 3.48
CA LEU A 25 -2.10 12.28 2.95
C LEU A 25 -1.36 13.61 2.76
N LYS A 26 -2.05 14.66 2.27
CA LYS A 26 -1.50 16.02 2.14
C LYS A 26 -1.03 16.66 3.44
N GLN A 27 -1.54 16.23 4.60
CA GLN A 27 -1.05 16.69 5.91
C GLN A 27 0.37 16.19 6.19
N ARG A 28 0.85 15.18 5.45
CA ARG A 28 2.20 14.62 5.53
C ARG A 28 2.97 14.99 4.26
N ALA A 29 3.38 16.26 4.18
CA ALA A 29 4.00 16.85 2.99
C ALA A 29 5.13 15.99 2.39
N GLN A 30 6.04 15.45 3.21
CA GLN A 30 7.11 14.56 2.73
C GLN A 30 6.58 13.37 1.92
N VAL A 31 5.58 12.65 2.45
CA VAL A 31 4.99 11.48 1.78
C VAL A 31 4.23 11.91 0.54
N TRP A 32 3.40 12.96 0.65
CA TRP A 32 2.58 13.44 -0.45
C TRP A 32 3.39 14.00 -1.62
N ASP A 33 4.43 14.78 -1.33
CA ASP A 33 5.28 15.40 -2.36
C ASP A 33 6.12 14.34 -3.07
N ALA A 34 6.70 13.39 -2.32
CA ALA A 34 7.38 12.23 -2.90
C ALA A 34 6.42 11.41 -3.79
N PHE A 35 5.21 11.15 -3.31
CA PHE A 35 4.22 10.40 -4.06
C PHE A 35 3.82 11.11 -5.36
N CYS A 36 3.56 12.42 -5.31
CA CYS A 36 3.25 13.22 -6.49
C CYS A 36 4.41 13.30 -7.49
N GLU A 37 5.64 13.45 -6.99
CA GLU A 37 6.85 13.48 -7.82
C GLU A 37 6.97 12.18 -8.63
N ILE A 38 6.89 11.03 -7.96
CA ILE A 38 7.10 9.73 -8.59
C ILE A 38 5.93 9.31 -9.48
N CYS A 39 4.69 9.71 -9.14
CA CYS A 39 3.55 9.53 -10.04
C CYS A 39 3.67 10.38 -11.33
N GLU A 40 4.51 11.42 -11.33
CA GLU A 40 4.65 12.41 -12.41
C GLU A 40 3.31 13.08 -12.83
N SER A 41 2.29 13.01 -11.96
CA SER A 41 0.96 13.59 -12.18
C SER A 41 0.20 13.72 -10.87
N LYS A 42 -0.03 14.97 -10.45
CA LYS A 42 -0.81 15.25 -9.23
C LYS A 42 -2.27 14.79 -9.34
N ALA A 43 -2.84 14.82 -10.54
CA ALA A 43 -4.19 14.32 -10.79
C ALA A 43 -4.27 12.81 -10.58
N LEU A 44 -3.33 12.05 -11.16
CA LEU A 44 -3.29 10.59 -10.98
C LEU A 44 -2.93 10.20 -9.54
N ALA A 45 -1.99 10.91 -8.89
CA ALA A 45 -1.71 10.71 -7.47
C ALA A 45 -2.99 10.90 -6.62
N THR A 46 -3.75 11.97 -6.88
CA THR A 46 -5.01 12.24 -6.18
C THR A 46 -6.04 11.16 -6.45
N ASP A 47 -6.26 10.78 -7.70
CA ASP A 47 -7.24 9.75 -8.07
C ASP A 47 -6.86 8.38 -7.48
N GLY A 48 -5.57 8.04 -7.50
CA GLY A 48 -5.02 6.79 -6.98
C GLY A 48 -5.39 6.54 -5.52
N VAL A 49 -5.29 7.58 -4.69
CA VAL A 49 -5.60 7.51 -3.26
C VAL A 49 -7.04 7.90 -2.91
N THR A 50 -7.86 8.29 -3.91
CA THR A 50 -9.27 8.61 -3.71
C THR A 50 -10.14 7.35 -3.74
N TYR A 51 -10.81 7.03 -2.63
CA TYR A 51 -11.79 5.94 -2.57
C TYR A 51 -12.89 6.10 -3.65
N GLY A 52 -13.24 5.02 -4.34
CA GLY A 52 -14.12 5.00 -5.51
C GLY A 52 -13.47 5.30 -6.88
N LYS A 53 -12.32 5.99 -6.95
CA LYS A 53 -11.70 6.41 -8.24
C LYS A 53 -10.48 5.61 -8.74
N GLY A 54 -9.39 5.60 -7.98
CA GLY A 54 -8.16 4.83 -8.24
C GLY A 54 -8.31 3.30 -8.25
N PRO A 55 -7.20 2.54 -8.20
CA PRO A 55 -7.16 1.11 -8.52
C PRO A 55 -7.97 0.23 -7.57
N LEU A 56 -8.28 -0.99 -8.01
CA LEU A 56 -8.78 -2.03 -7.11
C LEU A 56 -7.62 -2.52 -6.24
N VAL A 57 -7.73 -2.39 -4.92
CA VAL A 57 -6.82 -3.03 -3.97
C VAL A 57 -7.36 -4.43 -3.67
N PHE A 58 -6.51 -5.43 -3.83
CA PHE A 58 -6.83 -6.83 -3.61
C PHE A 58 -5.77 -7.47 -2.73
N ILE A 59 -6.22 -8.19 -1.70
CA ILE A 59 -5.36 -8.96 -0.81
C ILE A 59 -5.34 -10.41 -1.28
N GLY A 60 -4.20 -10.86 -1.77
CA GLY A 60 -4.04 -12.23 -2.23
C GLY A 60 -2.64 -12.52 -2.74
N CYS A 61 -2.32 -13.81 -2.87
CA CYS A 61 -1.10 -14.23 -3.55
C CYS A 61 -1.28 -13.98 -5.06
N VAL A 62 -0.36 -13.24 -5.67
CA VAL A 62 -0.23 -13.25 -7.13
C VAL A 62 0.43 -14.58 -7.53
N PRO A 63 0.13 -15.15 -8.72
CA PRO A 63 0.84 -16.32 -9.23
C PRO A 63 2.37 -16.14 -9.16
N ALA A 64 3.10 -17.26 -9.10
CA ALA A 64 4.56 -17.26 -8.99
C ALA A 64 5.21 -16.26 -9.98
N GLY A 65 5.99 -15.31 -9.45
CA GLY A 65 6.64 -14.23 -10.22
C GLY A 65 5.98 -12.83 -10.14
N GLY A 66 4.83 -12.69 -9.46
CA GLY A 66 4.09 -11.43 -9.39
C GLY A 66 3.70 -10.90 -8.01
N GLN A 67 4.17 -11.50 -6.91
CA GLN A 67 3.79 -11.05 -5.56
C GLN A 67 4.27 -9.62 -5.31
N GLY A 68 3.39 -8.74 -4.79
CA GLY A 68 3.68 -7.31 -4.65
C GLY A 68 3.91 -6.63 -6.00
N LYS A 69 3.00 -6.85 -6.95
CA LYS A 69 3.02 -6.17 -8.25
C LYS A 69 1.64 -5.72 -8.65
N TYR A 70 1.56 -4.48 -9.09
CA TYR A 70 0.49 -3.93 -9.87
C TYR A 70 0.25 -4.75 -11.14
N TRP A 71 -1.00 -5.13 -11.38
CA TRP A 71 -1.40 -5.85 -12.60
C TRP A 71 -2.09 -4.90 -13.59
N SER A 72 -1.31 -4.40 -14.56
CA SER A 72 -1.75 -3.42 -15.56
C SER A 72 -3.03 -3.80 -16.30
N LYS A 73 -3.19 -5.08 -16.66
CA LYS A 73 -4.38 -5.59 -17.39
C LYS A 73 -5.69 -5.40 -16.62
N GLN A 74 -5.65 -5.45 -15.29
CA GLN A 74 -6.84 -5.34 -14.44
C GLN A 74 -6.90 -4.03 -13.65
N LYS A 75 -5.84 -3.22 -13.72
CA LYS A 75 -5.65 -2.02 -12.89
C LYS A 75 -5.82 -2.34 -11.39
N THR A 76 -5.24 -3.48 -10.98
CA THR A 76 -5.36 -4.03 -9.62
C THR A 76 -4.02 -3.92 -8.90
N VAL A 77 -4.05 -3.39 -7.69
CA VAL A 77 -2.97 -3.35 -6.71
C VAL A 77 -3.07 -4.60 -5.83
N PHE A 78 -2.04 -5.45 -5.87
CA PHE A 78 -2.00 -6.68 -5.08
C PHE A 78 -1.18 -6.48 -3.81
N ILE A 79 -1.83 -6.71 -2.66
CA ILE A 79 -1.17 -6.66 -1.36
C ILE A 79 -1.05 -8.08 -0.81
N HIS A 80 0.15 -8.42 -0.33
CA HIS A 80 0.38 -9.73 0.26
C HIS A 80 -0.48 -9.91 1.53
N PRO A 81 -1.18 -11.05 1.71
CA PRO A 81 -2.09 -11.28 2.84
C PRO A 81 -1.47 -11.06 4.21
N MET A 82 -0.19 -11.40 4.39
CA MET A 82 0.47 -11.15 5.67
C MET A 82 0.64 -9.66 5.99
N VAL A 83 0.89 -8.78 5.01
CA VAL A 83 0.97 -7.34 5.28
C VAL A 83 -0.37 -6.84 5.82
N ALA A 84 -1.47 -7.26 5.19
CA ALA A 84 -2.82 -6.94 5.64
C ALA A 84 -3.14 -7.56 7.01
N LEU A 85 -2.82 -8.84 7.23
CA LEU A 85 -3.06 -9.53 8.50
C LEU A 85 -2.26 -8.93 9.65
N LEU A 86 -1.01 -8.49 9.43
CA LEU A 86 -0.23 -7.77 10.43
C LEU A 86 -0.93 -6.45 10.77
N TYR A 87 -1.34 -5.69 9.75
CA TYR A 87 -2.05 -4.44 9.97
C TYR A 87 -3.36 -4.64 10.77
N GLU A 88 -4.21 -5.60 10.39
CA GLU A 88 -5.43 -5.94 11.12
C GLU A 88 -5.14 -6.31 12.59
N LYS A 89 -4.19 -7.21 12.83
CA LYS A 89 -3.86 -7.69 14.18
C LYS A 89 -3.35 -6.59 15.10
N HIS A 90 -2.57 -5.65 14.56
CA HIS A 90 -1.93 -4.60 15.34
C HIS A 90 -2.84 -3.39 15.56
N THR A 91 -3.74 -3.10 14.62
CA THR A 91 -4.68 -1.96 14.72
C THR A 91 -5.72 -2.15 15.84
N HIS A 92 -6.05 -3.40 16.22
CA HIS A 92 -6.96 -3.69 17.33
C HIS A 92 -6.39 -3.44 18.74
N ARG A 93 -5.09 -3.17 18.87
CA ARG A 93 -4.47 -2.92 20.18
C ARG A 93 -4.22 -1.42 20.38
N GLN A 94 -5.13 -0.80 21.13
CA GLN A 94 -4.91 0.37 22.01
C GLN A 94 -5.01 1.78 21.42
N GLN A 95 -6.08 2.48 21.81
CA GLN A 95 -6.17 3.94 21.89
C GLN A 95 -5.03 4.56 22.73
N ARG A 96 -4.46 3.81 23.69
CA ARG A 96 -3.28 4.20 24.49
C ARG A 96 -1.93 4.01 23.77
N MET A 97 -1.83 3.14 22.75
CA MET A 97 -0.60 3.05 21.94
C MET A 97 -0.49 4.23 20.97
N TRP A 98 -1.61 4.79 20.49
CA TRP A 98 -1.59 6.01 19.69
C TRP A 98 -0.93 7.19 20.43
N GLU A 99 -1.16 7.32 21.74
CA GLU A 99 -0.54 8.37 22.56
C GLU A 99 0.92 8.08 22.94
N ARG A 100 1.30 6.82 23.17
CA ARG A 100 2.71 6.45 23.47
C ARG A 100 3.60 6.35 22.24
N ALA A 101 3.04 5.99 21.09
CA ALA A 101 3.75 6.01 19.80
C ALA A 101 4.23 7.42 19.45
N LYS A 102 3.53 8.46 19.96
CA LYS A 102 3.96 9.86 19.81
C LYS A 102 5.27 10.21 20.52
N GLU A 103 5.69 9.46 21.53
CA GLU A 103 6.73 9.93 22.46
C GLU A 103 8.09 9.25 22.32
N LYS A 104 8.19 8.07 21.68
CA LYS A 104 9.47 7.36 21.65
C LYS A 104 9.92 6.86 20.29
N TYR A 105 9.06 6.26 19.48
CA TYR A 105 9.44 5.73 18.16
C TYR A 105 8.17 5.31 17.37
N HIS A 106 7.78 6.22 16.46
CA HIS A 106 6.53 6.43 15.70
C HIS A 106 6.16 5.47 14.50
N TRP A 107 6.70 4.25 14.36
CA TRP A 107 6.87 3.65 13.01
C TRP A 107 6.36 2.22 12.71
N PHE A 108 5.94 1.42 13.70
CA PHE A 108 5.96 -0.04 13.51
C PHE A 108 4.70 -0.76 13.01
N ASP A 109 3.49 -0.25 13.23
CA ASP A 109 2.29 -1.09 13.01
C ASP A 109 1.54 -0.85 11.70
N TRP A 110 1.67 0.34 11.10
CA TRP A 110 0.86 0.74 9.93
C TRP A 110 1.68 1.13 8.69
N MET A 111 2.95 1.47 8.87
CA MET A 111 3.84 1.90 7.78
C MET A 111 4.05 0.80 6.72
N PRO A 112 4.21 -0.50 7.06
CA PRO A 112 4.32 -1.54 6.04
C PRO A 112 3.08 -1.60 5.14
N TRP A 113 1.89 -1.50 5.73
CA TRP A 113 0.64 -1.46 4.97
C TRP A 113 0.57 -0.23 4.06
N GLU A 114 0.79 0.97 4.60
CA GLU A 114 0.76 2.19 3.79
C GLU A 114 1.81 2.17 2.68
N ALA A 115 3.05 1.84 3.01
CA ALA A 115 4.16 1.85 2.07
C ALA A 115 3.88 0.88 0.93
N THR A 116 3.45 -0.36 1.23
CA THR A 116 3.08 -1.32 0.18
C THR A 116 1.91 -0.82 -0.67
N VAL A 117 0.86 -0.26 -0.07
CA VAL A 117 -0.28 0.26 -0.86
C VAL A 117 0.15 1.41 -1.77
N LEU A 118 0.88 2.40 -1.25
CA LEU A 118 1.32 3.55 -2.03
C LEU A 118 2.35 3.16 -3.09
N HIS A 119 3.25 2.21 -2.80
CA HIS A 119 4.18 1.61 -3.76
C HIS A 119 3.43 1.09 -4.98
N GLU A 120 2.40 0.28 -4.77
CA GLU A 120 1.63 -0.28 -5.88
C GLU A 120 0.75 0.76 -6.59
N ILE A 121 0.27 1.78 -5.89
CA ILE A 121 -0.46 2.89 -6.52
C ILE A 121 0.47 3.74 -7.40
N VAL A 122 1.75 3.90 -7.04
CA VAL A 122 2.76 4.53 -7.90
C VAL A 122 2.82 3.80 -9.25
N HIS A 123 2.93 2.47 -9.23
CA HIS A 123 2.93 1.67 -10.46
C HIS A 123 1.67 1.85 -11.29
N TRP A 124 0.51 1.81 -10.64
CA TRP A 124 -0.76 2.08 -11.30
C TRP A 124 -0.80 3.47 -11.95
N ALA A 125 -0.37 4.52 -11.23
CA ALA A 125 -0.41 5.89 -11.73
C ALA A 125 0.53 6.06 -12.93
N ARG A 126 1.71 5.44 -12.88
CA ARG A 126 2.68 5.48 -13.98
C ARG A 126 2.16 4.76 -15.22
N ASP A 127 1.63 3.54 -15.06
CA ASP A 127 1.01 2.79 -16.16
C ASP A 127 -0.16 3.56 -16.80
N VAL A 128 -1.08 4.07 -16.00
CA VAL A 128 -2.21 4.88 -16.49
C VAL A 128 -1.73 6.18 -17.16
N GLY A 129 -0.64 6.76 -16.68
CA GLY A 129 -0.01 7.96 -17.25
C GLY A 129 0.87 7.69 -18.47
N GLY A 130 1.02 6.44 -18.93
CA GLY A 130 1.91 6.08 -20.04
C GLY A 130 3.40 6.25 -19.71
N LYS A 131 3.77 6.14 -18.43
CA LYS A 131 5.15 6.24 -17.92
C LYS A 131 5.73 4.85 -17.68
N PRO A 132 7.06 4.68 -17.80
CA PRO A 132 7.71 3.41 -17.52
C PRO A 132 7.63 3.05 -16.03
N GLU A 133 7.64 1.76 -15.70
CA GLU A 133 7.70 1.24 -14.32
C GLU A 133 8.94 1.75 -13.55
N LEU A 134 10.01 2.06 -14.29
CA LEU A 134 11.24 2.59 -13.73
C LEU A 134 11.21 4.14 -13.65
N TYR A 135 11.73 4.68 -12.55
CA TYR A 135 12.06 6.09 -12.37
C TYR A 135 13.58 6.23 -12.22
N ASN A 136 14.24 6.92 -13.16
CA ASN A 136 15.71 7.04 -13.19
C ASN A 136 16.45 5.69 -13.09
N ASN A 137 16.02 4.70 -13.88
CA ASN A 137 16.57 3.34 -13.91
C ASN A 137 16.44 2.53 -12.61
N GLN A 138 15.59 2.96 -11.69
CA GLN A 138 15.22 2.24 -10.47
C GLN A 138 13.72 1.99 -10.44
N GLU A 139 13.30 0.96 -9.73
CA GLU A 139 11.88 0.64 -9.55
C GLU A 139 11.17 1.82 -8.83
N ALA A 140 10.09 2.34 -9.42
CA ALA A 140 9.51 3.62 -9.00
C ALA A 140 8.94 3.60 -7.57
N GLY A 141 8.27 2.53 -7.16
CA GLY A 141 7.79 2.31 -5.80
C GLY A 141 8.93 2.32 -4.76
N GLU A 142 10.06 1.68 -5.04
CA GLU A 142 11.27 1.71 -4.21
C GLU A 142 11.86 3.12 -4.09
N VAL A 143 11.89 3.87 -5.20
CA VAL A 143 12.33 5.27 -5.17
C VAL A 143 11.37 6.12 -4.34
N PHE A 144 10.06 5.89 -4.47
CA PHE A 144 9.04 6.54 -3.66
C PHE A 144 9.25 6.25 -2.18
N GLU A 145 9.38 4.97 -1.78
CA GLU A 145 9.57 4.59 -0.38
C GLU A 145 10.79 5.27 0.23
N LYS A 146 11.91 5.29 -0.51
CA LYS A 146 13.14 5.94 -0.06
C LYS A 146 12.95 7.44 0.17
N LYS A 147 12.18 8.12 -0.67
CA LYS A 147 11.90 9.56 -0.52
C LYS A 147 10.87 9.85 0.58
N ALA A 148 9.84 9.02 0.68
CA ALA A 148 8.72 9.22 1.59
C ALA A 148 9.04 8.80 3.04
N PHE A 149 9.88 7.78 3.22
CA PHE A 149 10.15 7.15 4.53
C PHE A 149 11.64 7.08 4.89
N ASP A 150 12.51 7.71 4.09
CA ASP A 150 13.98 7.70 4.22
C ASP A 150 14.62 6.31 4.21
N ARG A 151 13.89 5.28 3.75
CA ARG A 151 14.34 3.89 3.67
C ARG A 151 13.47 3.08 2.72
N LYS A 152 14.00 1.96 2.23
CA LYS A 152 13.18 0.91 1.60
C LYS A 152 12.41 0.17 2.69
N ILE A 153 11.09 0.06 2.55
CA ILE A 153 10.25 -0.71 3.45
C ILE A 153 10.14 -2.11 2.85
N SER A 154 11.11 -2.97 3.18
CA SER A 154 11.06 -4.35 2.75
C SER A 154 9.87 -5.03 3.41
N ALA A 155 8.82 -5.32 2.62
CA ALA A 155 7.80 -6.27 3.02
C ALA A 155 8.49 -7.55 3.53
N GLY A 156 9.50 -8.03 2.78
CA GLY A 156 10.39 -9.17 3.05
C GLY A 156 11.09 -9.18 4.42
N ALA A 157 11.41 -8.04 5.04
CA ALA A 157 12.06 -8.02 6.36
C ALA A 157 11.11 -8.45 7.49
N THR A 158 9.80 -8.47 7.22
CA THR A 158 8.76 -9.02 8.09
C THR A 158 8.55 -10.52 7.89
N PHE A 159 9.12 -11.08 6.83
CA PHE A 159 9.00 -12.49 6.47
C PHE A 159 10.36 -13.15 6.72
N GLY A 160 10.42 -14.07 7.69
CA GLY A 160 11.51 -15.06 7.66
C GLY A 160 11.56 -15.72 6.29
N GLU A 161 12.77 -16.06 5.84
CA GLU A 161 13.02 -16.70 4.55
C GLU A 161 12.02 -17.85 4.31
N GLU A 162 11.47 -17.87 3.08
CA GLU A 162 10.74 -19.01 2.51
C GLU A 162 9.45 -19.43 3.24
N SER A 163 8.36 -18.70 2.98
CA SER A 163 7.05 -19.36 2.96
C SER A 163 6.40 -19.10 1.61
N GLU A 164 6.30 -20.13 0.78
CA GLU A 164 5.36 -20.16 -0.34
C GLU A 164 4.03 -19.59 0.16
N CYS A 165 3.55 -18.52 -0.47
CA CYS A 165 2.28 -17.89 -0.10
C CYS A 165 1.15 -18.93 -0.28
N LYS A 166 0.79 -19.63 0.80
CA LYS A 166 -0.31 -20.61 0.86
C LYS A 166 -1.62 -19.94 1.27
N TYR A 167 -1.80 -18.67 0.91
CA TYR A 167 -3.09 -18.02 1.12
C TYR A 167 -4.00 -18.41 -0.03
N ASP A 168 -4.95 -19.29 0.26
CA ASP A 168 -6.04 -19.60 -0.67
C ASP A 168 -6.89 -18.34 -0.85
N PRO A 169 -6.90 -17.71 -2.04
CA PRO A 169 -7.70 -16.52 -2.29
C PRO A 169 -9.20 -16.84 -2.39
N THR A 170 -9.60 -18.12 -2.29
CA THR A 170 -11.01 -18.51 -2.40
C THR A 170 -11.81 -17.91 -1.24
N PRO A 171 -12.83 -17.06 -1.53
CA PRO A 171 -13.74 -16.58 -0.50
C PRO A 171 -14.46 -17.78 0.15
N PRO A 172 -14.88 -17.72 1.42
CA PRO A 172 -15.63 -18.81 2.09
C PRO A 172 -17.05 -19.04 1.53
N TRP A 173 -17.36 -18.62 0.29
CA TRP A 173 -18.70 -18.72 -0.30
C TRP A 173 -18.65 -19.55 -1.59
N ARG A 174 -19.10 -20.80 -1.48
CA ARG A 174 -19.99 -21.40 -2.49
C ARG A 174 -21.40 -20.90 -2.24
#